data_AF-A0ABD5GR32-F1
#
_entry.id   AF-A0ABD5GR32-F1
#
_cell.length_a   1.000
_cell.length_b   1.000
_cell.length_c   1.000
_cell.angle_alpha   90.00
_cell.angle_beta   90.00
_cell.angle_gamma   90.00
#
_symmetry.space_group_name_H-M   'P 1'
#
loop_
_entity.id
_entity.type
_entity.pdbx_description
1 polymer ?
#
loop_
_entity_poly.entity_id
_entity_poly.type
_entity_poly.pdbx_seq_one_letter_code
_entity_poly.pdbx_strand_id
1 'polypeptide(L)'
;MKLKQNFGKCLEHFWLFAVLVNIIILTLSYITYGTDGIVSLYKWFKDVSFCDNGNLITISTVLIGIYFSLYTYILSADLNSFFSRLNLKEFRYLIWMITIGFVSSMSIVLLSFINDFLYEAFGVAFIIFLYILFVLIFGSLILISIYYALIFKRDLDSRYKSFEESKNLSEEERKLKMKLKDFLEKND
;
A
#
# COMPACT_ATOMS: atom_id res chain seq x y z
N MET A 1 7.61 -5.03 -21.46
CA MET A 1 8.03 -6.35 -20.90
C MET A 1 9.12 -6.22 -19.82
N LYS A 2 10.20 -5.42 -20.01
CA LYS A 2 11.26 -5.21 -18.99
C LYS A 2 10.80 -4.58 -17.65
N LEU A 3 9.81 -3.70 -17.65
CA LEU A 3 9.25 -3.10 -16.42
C LEU A 3 8.51 -4.10 -15.51
N LYS A 4 7.93 -5.17 -16.08
CA LYS A 4 7.16 -6.18 -15.32
C LYS A 4 8.09 -7.10 -14.50
N GLN A 5 9.31 -7.35 -15.01
CA GLN A 5 10.28 -8.26 -14.38
C GLN A 5 11.08 -7.61 -13.25
N ASN A 6 11.26 -6.28 -13.28
CA ASN A 6 11.93 -5.53 -12.20
C ASN A 6 11.00 -5.27 -10.99
N PHE A 7 9.68 -5.31 -11.17
CA PHE A 7 8.71 -4.99 -10.12
C PHE A 7 8.52 -6.10 -9.08
N GLY A 8 8.39 -7.35 -9.53
CA GLY A 8 8.34 -8.51 -8.62
C GLY A 8 9.57 -8.57 -7.71
N LYS A 9 10.76 -8.29 -8.26
CA LYS A 9 12.00 -8.19 -7.48
C LYS A 9 11.98 -7.01 -6.49
N CYS A 10 11.49 -5.84 -6.89
CA CYS A 10 11.40 -4.67 -6.01
C CYS A 10 10.49 -4.92 -4.80
N LEU A 11 9.36 -5.61 -4.98
CA LEU A 11 8.46 -5.98 -3.88
C LEU A 11 9.08 -7.01 -2.93
N GLU A 12 9.77 -8.02 -3.48
CA GLU A 12 10.42 -9.07 -2.70
C GLU A 12 11.57 -8.51 -1.84
N HIS A 13 12.26 -7.49 -2.34
CA HIS A 13 13.34 -6.81 -1.62
C HIS A 13 12.85 -5.65 -0.73
N PHE A 14 11.56 -5.31 -0.74
CA PHE A 14 11.04 -4.20 0.06
C PHE A 14 11.23 -4.44 1.55
N TRP A 15 11.01 -5.66 2.03
CA TRP A 15 11.25 -6.00 3.43
C TRP A 15 12.73 -5.93 3.80
N LEU A 16 13.61 -6.36 2.90
CA LEU A 16 15.06 -6.19 3.07
C LEU A 16 15.44 -4.70 3.15
N PHE A 17 14.85 -3.88 2.29
CA PHE A 17 15.03 -2.43 2.32
C PHE A 17 14.50 -1.82 3.63
N ALA A 18 13.32 -2.22 4.10
CA ALA A 18 12.77 -1.75 5.36
C ALA A 18 13.66 -2.13 6.55
N VAL A 19 14.22 -3.35 6.55
CA VAL A 19 15.21 -3.78 7.55
C VAL A 19 16.49 -2.94 7.46
N LEU A 20 17.02 -2.71 6.25
CA LEU A 20 18.23 -1.90 6.05
C LEU A 20 18.04 -0.45 6.53
N VAL A 21 16.88 0.17 6.25
CA VAL A 21 16.56 1.52 6.73
C VAL A 21 16.57 1.57 8.26
N ASN A 22 15.99 0.57 8.93
CA ASN A 22 16.03 0.50 10.40
C ASN A 22 17.46 0.33 10.93
N ILE A 23 18.28 -0.50 10.28
CA ILE A 23 19.71 -0.65 10.64
C ILE A 23 20.47 0.67 10.46
N ILE A 24 20.17 1.43 9.41
CA ILE A 24 20.78 2.74 9.16
C ILE A 24 20.36 3.75 10.24
N ILE A 25 19.09 3.78 10.63
CA ILE A 25 18.61 4.66 11.71
C ILE A 25 19.33 4.32 13.02
N LEU A 26 19.44 3.04 13.35
CA LEU A 26 20.13 2.59 14.57
C LEU A 26 21.61 2.93 14.54
N THR A 27 22.32 2.67 13.43
CA THR A 27 23.74 3.00 13.30
C THR A 27 23.99 4.51 13.29
N LEU A 28 23.12 5.30 12.63
CA LEU A 28 23.21 6.76 12.66
C LEU A 28 22.99 7.31 14.07
N SER A 29 22.02 6.80 14.82
CA SER A 29 21.78 7.19 16.22
C SER A 29 22.98 6.86 17.12
N TYR A 30 23.63 5.74 16.85
CA TYR A 30 24.83 5.32 17.57
C TYR A 30 26.04 6.19 17.22
N ILE A 31 26.21 6.59 15.96
CA ILE A 31 27.32 7.44 15.53
C ILE A 31 27.18 8.86 16.09
N THR A 32 25.96 9.41 16.15
CA THR A 32 25.74 10.81 16.56
C THR A 32 25.73 10.99 18.08
N TYR A 33 25.18 10.03 18.83
CA TYR A 33 24.97 10.16 20.27
C TYR A 33 25.49 8.97 21.08
N GLY A 34 26.24 8.05 20.47
CA GLY A 34 26.76 6.86 21.13
C GLY A 34 25.64 5.93 21.62
N THR A 35 25.88 5.27 22.76
CA THR A 35 24.89 4.40 23.41
C THR A 35 23.64 5.16 23.87
N ASP A 36 23.79 6.45 24.20
CA ASP A 36 22.68 7.28 24.66
C ASP A 36 21.67 7.57 23.55
N GLY A 37 22.11 7.57 22.28
CA GLY A 37 21.24 7.69 21.11
C GLY A 37 20.24 6.53 20.98
N ILE A 38 20.71 5.30 21.17
CA ILE A 38 19.87 4.10 21.11
C ILE A 38 18.88 4.08 22.28
N VAL A 39 19.35 4.42 23.48
CA VAL A 39 18.49 4.50 24.67
C VAL A 39 17.44 5.60 24.52
N SER A 40 17.80 6.73 23.91
CA SER A 40 16.89 7.84 23.61
C SER A 40 15.80 7.41 22.62
N LEU A 41 16.15 6.71 21.54
CA LEU A 41 15.17 6.14 20.60
C LEU A 41 14.21 5.16 21.26
N TYR A 42 14.74 4.28 22.11
CA TYR A 42 13.91 3.35 22.88
C TYR A 42 12.94 4.08 23.81
N LYS A 43 13.41 5.10 24.55
CA LYS A 43 12.56 5.91 25.44
C LYS A 43 11.49 6.66 24.66
N TRP A 44 11.87 7.31 23.56
CA TRP A 44 10.93 7.99 22.67
C TRP A 44 9.86 7.04 22.15
N PHE A 45 10.25 5.86 21.66
CA PHE A 45 9.30 4.89 21.16
C PHE A 45 8.41 4.34 22.27
N LYS A 46 8.96 4.05 23.45
CA LYS A 46 8.18 3.64 24.63
C LYS A 46 7.14 4.70 24.99
N ASP A 47 7.50 5.98 25.00
CA ASP A 47 6.55 7.03 25.34
C ASP A 47 5.42 7.12 24.33
N VAL A 48 5.73 7.05 23.02
CA VAL A 48 4.71 7.18 21.95
C VAL A 48 3.87 5.90 21.77
N SER A 49 4.40 4.72 22.08
CA SER A 49 3.72 3.44 21.85
C SER A 49 3.05 2.85 23.08
N PHE A 50 3.56 3.16 24.27
CA PHE A 50 3.10 2.58 25.53
C PHE A 50 2.52 3.64 26.46
N CYS A 51 3.27 4.69 26.80
CA CYS A 51 2.84 5.70 27.78
C CYS A 51 1.68 6.57 27.25
N ASP A 52 1.74 6.98 25.99
CA ASP A 52 0.71 7.76 25.29
C ASP A 52 0.34 7.07 23.97
N ASN A 53 -0.26 5.89 24.09
CA ASN A 53 -0.60 5.03 22.96
C ASN A 53 -1.81 5.52 22.12
N GLY A 54 -2.48 6.61 22.51
CA GLY A 54 -3.71 7.10 21.88
C GLY A 54 -3.55 7.41 20.39
N ASN A 55 -2.43 8.04 20.03
CA ASN A 55 -2.11 8.34 18.63
C ASN A 55 -1.90 7.06 17.80
N LEU A 56 -1.18 6.09 18.36
CA LEU A 56 -0.89 4.82 17.70
C LEU A 56 -2.16 4.00 17.47
N ILE A 57 -3.06 3.94 18.45
CA ILE A 57 -4.36 3.27 18.33
C ILE A 57 -5.22 3.96 17.27
N THR A 58 -5.27 5.29 17.29
CA THR A 58 -6.07 6.07 16.33
C THR A 58 -5.61 5.83 14.90
N ILE A 59 -4.29 5.94 14.65
CA ILE A 59 -3.69 5.66 13.35
C ILE A 59 -3.99 4.22 12.93
N SER A 60 -3.81 3.26 13.84
CA SER A 60 -4.08 1.84 13.56
C SER A 60 -5.54 1.60 13.18
N THR A 61 -6.49 2.26 13.86
CA THR A 61 -7.93 2.18 13.60
C THR A 61 -8.29 2.74 12.22
N VAL A 62 -7.73 3.90 11.85
CA VAL A 62 -7.91 4.47 10.50
C VAL A 62 -7.35 3.52 9.44
N LEU A 63 -6.18 2.95 9.70
CA LEU A 63 -5.53 2.01 8.77
C LEU A 63 -6.31 0.71 8.60
N ILE A 64 -6.96 0.20 9.65
CA ILE A 64 -7.88 -0.95 9.55
C ILE A 64 -8.97 -0.65 8.51
N GLY A 65 -9.59 0.54 8.57
CA GLY A 65 -10.60 0.97 7.60
C GLY A 65 -10.06 1.06 6.17
N ILE A 66 -8.84 1.58 5.99
CA ILE A 66 -8.16 1.65 4.68
C ILE A 66 -7.90 0.24 4.15
N TYR A 67 -7.30 -0.65 4.94
CA TYR A 67 -7.01 -2.02 4.50
C TYR A 67 -8.28 -2.81 4.17
N PHE A 68 -9.35 -2.65 4.96
CA PHE A 68 -10.64 -3.28 4.68
C PHE A 68 -11.27 -2.76 3.38
N SER A 69 -11.18 -1.44 3.14
CA SER A 69 -11.67 -0.82 1.90
C SER A 69 -10.89 -1.32 0.68
N LEU A 70 -9.56 -1.42 0.79
CA LEU A 70 -8.70 -1.95 -0.28
C LEU A 70 -9.00 -3.43 -0.56
N TYR A 71 -9.22 -4.22 0.48
CA TYR A 71 -9.60 -5.63 0.34
C TYR A 71 -10.94 -5.78 -0.39
N THR A 72 -11.94 -4.98 0.00
CA THR A 72 -13.26 -4.97 -0.65
C THR A 72 -13.17 -4.50 -2.10
N TYR A 73 -12.38 -3.46 -2.37
CA TYR A 73 -12.11 -2.98 -3.73
C TYR A 73 -11.52 -4.08 -4.61
N ILE A 74 -10.48 -4.76 -4.11
CA ILE A 74 -9.85 -5.88 -4.80
C ILE A 74 -10.85 -7.01 -5.08
N LEU A 75 -11.72 -7.34 -4.13
CA LEU A 75 -12.70 -8.41 -4.29
C LEU A 75 -13.81 -8.04 -5.29
N SER A 76 -14.22 -6.77 -5.31
CA SER A 76 -15.27 -6.25 -6.18
C SER A 76 -14.84 -5.95 -7.61
N ALA A 77 -13.53 -5.79 -7.87
CA ALA A 77 -13.09 -5.37 -9.19
C ALA A 77 -13.21 -6.53 -10.18
N ASP A 78 -13.83 -6.23 -11.32
CA ASP A 78 -14.06 -7.19 -12.38
C ASP A 78 -12.71 -7.69 -12.94
N LEU A 79 -12.52 -9.02 -12.97
CA LEU A 79 -11.25 -9.69 -13.29
C LEU A 79 -10.69 -9.24 -14.66
N ASN A 80 -11.54 -8.74 -15.55
CA ASN A 80 -11.22 -8.45 -16.94
C ASN A 80 -10.50 -7.11 -17.18
N SER A 81 -10.62 -6.11 -16.31
CA SER A 81 -10.08 -4.75 -16.60
C SER A 81 -8.82 -4.39 -15.81
N PHE A 82 -8.71 -4.81 -14.55
CA PHE A 82 -7.69 -4.30 -13.62
C PHE A 82 -6.68 -5.39 -13.20
N PHE A 83 -7.18 -6.59 -12.88
CA PHE A 83 -6.39 -7.72 -12.42
C PHE A 83 -5.86 -8.62 -13.54
N SER A 84 -6.50 -8.63 -14.72
CA SER A 84 -6.04 -9.40 -15.89
C SER A 84 -4.62 -9.04 -16.35
N ARG A 85 -4.15 -7.82 -16.04
CA ARG A 85 -2.79 -7.35 -16.38
C ARG A 85 -1.75 -7.64 -15.30
N LEU A 86 -2.18 -8.00 -14.09
CA LEU A 86 -1.32 -8.35 -12.96
C LEU A 86 -0.93 -9.83 -13.03
N ASN A 87 0.32 -10.14 -12.70
CA ASN A 87 0.72 -11.54 -12.60
C ASN A 87 0.09 -12.14 -11.33
N LEU A 88 -0.39 -13.39 -11.37
CA LEU A 88 -1.02 -14.05 -10.21
C LEU A 88 -0.17 -13.96 -8.92
N LYS A 89 1.16 -14.01 -9.08
CA LYS A 89 2.13 -13.84 -7.98
C LYS A 89 2.09 -12.44 -7.36
N GLU A 90 2.03 -11.39 -8.18
CA GLU A 90 2.00 -9.99 -7.73
C GLU A 90 0.69 -9.67 -7.02
N PHE A 91 -0.42 -10.19 -7.56
CA PHE A 91 -1.74 -10.07 -6.95
C PHE A 91 -1.82 -10.75 -5.58
N ARG A 92 -1.35 -12.00 -5.49
CA ARG A 92 -1.28 -12.73 -4.21
C ARG A 92 -0.40 -12.01 -3.19
N TYR A 93 0.72 -11.45 -3.63
CA TYR A 93 1.61 -10.68 -2.76
C TYR A 93 0.96 -9.40 -2.25
N LEU A 94 0.23 -8.66 -3.09
CA LEU A 94 -0.51 -7.48 -2.66
C LEU A 94 -1.53 -7.82 -1.57
N ILE A 95 -2.33 -8.88 -1.78
CA ILE A 95 -3.31 -9.34 -0.79
C ILE A 95 -2.60 -9.68 0.51
N TRP A 96 -1.50 -10.44 0.44
CA TRP A 96 -0.73 -10.82 1.62
C TRP A 96 -0.22 -9.60 2.41
N MET A 97 0.25 -8.55 1.72
CA MET A 97 0.69 -7.30 2.35
C MET A 97 -0.45 -6.53 3.01
N ILE A 98 -1.62 -6.48 2.38
CA ILE A 98 -2.84 -5.89 2.97
C ILE A 98 -3.24 -6.67 4.23
N THR A 99 -3.18 -8.00 4.18
CA THR A 99 -3.47 -8.85 5.34
C THR A 99 -2.49 -8.61 6.48
N ILE A 100 -1.19 -8.49 6.21
CA ILE A 100 -0.19 -8.17 7.25
C ILE A 100 -0.49 -6.82 7.91
N GLY A 101 -0.72 -5.78 7.11
CA GLY A 101 -1.05 -4.45 7.63
C GLY A 101 -2.30 -4.50 8.49
N PHE A 102 -3.35 -5.16 7.99
CA PHE A 102 -4.62 -5.33 8.71
C PHE A 102 -4.45 -6.08 10.04
N VAL A 103 -3.80 -7.24 10.03
CA VAL A 103 -3.60 -8.07 11.23
C VAL A 103 -2.71 -7.34 12.24
N SER A 104 -1.67 -6.64 11.78
CA SER A 104 -0.78 -5.89 12.66
C SER A 104 -1.51 -4.72 13.32
N SER A 105 -2.29 -3.95 12.56
CA SER A 105 -3.11 -2.86 13.11
C SER A 105 -4.19 -3.36 14.08
N MET A 106 -4.87 -4.47 13.74
CA MET A 106 -5.84 -5.11 14.65
C MET A 106 -5.16 -5.58 15.93
N SER A 107 -3.95 -6.15 15.83
CA SER A 107 -3.19 -6.60 16.98
C SER A 107 -2.88 -5.44 17.93
N ILE A 108 -2.43 -4.28 17.42
CA ILE A 108 -2.17 -3.10 18.27
C ILE A 108 -3.44 -2.66 19.01
N VAL A 109 -4.57 -2.55 18.30
CA VAL A 109 -5.84 -2.11 18.91
C VAL A 109 -6.29 -3.10 19.99
N LEU A 110 -6.20 -4.41 19.74
CA LEU A 110 -6.59 -5.42 20.71
C LEU A 110 -5.63 -5.48 21.92
N LEU A 111 -4.33 -5.37 21.68
CA LEU A 111 -3.32 -5.39 22.74
C LEU A 111 -3.37 -4.15 23.62
N SER A 112 -3.87 -3.02 23.10
CA SER A 112 -4.06 -1.80 23.88
C SER A 112 -4.92 -2.02 25.14
N PHE A 113 -5.93 -2.90 25.09
CA PHE A 113 -6.79 -3.20 26.24
C PHE A 113 -6.07 -3.91 27.40
N ILE A 114 -5.00 -4.64 27.11
CA ILE A 114 -4.23 -5.43 28.08
C ILE A 114 -2.77 -4.99 28.15
N ASN A 115 -2.51 -3.76 27.71
CA ASN A 115 -1.17 -3.21 27.52
C ASN A 115 -0.34 -3.24 28.81
N ASP A 116 -0.91 -2.78 29.91
CA ASP A 116 -0.24 -2.71 31.21
C ASP A 116 0.12 -4.09 31.75
N PHE A 117 -0.82 -5.03 31.65
CA PHE A 117 -0.61 -6.42 32.08
C PHE A 117 0.49 -7.11 31.26
N LEU A 118 0.51 -6.90 29.94
CA LEU A 118 1.54 -7.47 29.07
C LEU A 118 2.91 -6.84 29.32
N TYR A 119 2.96 -5.54 29.60
CA TYR A 119 4.21 -4.89 29.96
C TYR A 119 4.76 -5.38 31.31
N GLU A 120 3.91 -5.64 32.30
CA GLU A 120 4.33 -6.21 33.57
C GLU A 120 4.90 -7.63 33.40
N ALA A 121 4.29 -8.46 32.53
CA ALA A 121 4.71 -9.83 32.29
C ALA A 121 6.00 -9.95 31.44
N PHE A 122 6.16 -9.11 30.41
CA PHE A 122 7.21 -9.27 29.39
C PHE A 122 8.23 -8.11 29.35
N GLY A 123 7.94 -6.98 30.02
CA GLY A 123 8.82 -5.83 30.14
C GLY A 123 9.33 -5.29 28.80
N VAL A 124 10.65 -5.20 28.66
CA VAL A 124 11.33 -4.65 27.46
C VAL A 124 10.99 -5.43 26.19
N ALA A 125 10.79 -6.75 26.29
CA ALA A 125 10.49 -7.60 25.12
C ALA A 125 9.16 -7.21 24.46
N PHE A 126 8.19 -6.75 25.25
CA PHE A 126 6.90 -6.30 24.73
C PHE A 126 7.01 -4.98 23.96
N ILE A 127 7.86 -4.05 24.39
CA ILE A 127 8.11 -2.81 23.63
C ILE A 127 8.77 -3.11 22.28
N ILE A 128 9.71 -4.06 22.24
CA ILE A 128 10.33 -4.51 20.98
C ILE A 128 9.27 -5.15 20.08
N PHE A 129 8.35 -5.94 20.64
CA PHE A 129 7.25 -6.52 19.89
C PHE A 129 6.31 -5.45 19.30
N LEU A 130 5.93 -4.43 20.08
CA LEU A 130 5.16 -3.28 19.58
C LEU A 130 5.89 -2.53 18.46
N TYR A 131 7.22 -2.41 18.55
CA TYR A 131 8.04 -1.81 17.51
C TYR A 131 8.00 -2.62 16.21
N ILE A 132 8.07 -3.95 16.29
CA ILE A 132 7.95 -4.82 15.12
C ILE A 132 6.56 -4.62 14.46
N LEU A 133 5.49 -4.59 15.25
CA LEU A 133 4.14 -4.32 14.73
C LEU A 133 4.07 -2.94 14.05
N PHE A 134 4.65 -1.91 14.66
CA PHE A 134 4.73 -0.58 14.08
C PHE A 134 5.41 -0.60 12.70
N VAL A 135 6.57 -1.26 12.58
CA VAL A 135 7.29 -1.39 11.31
C VAL A 135 6.46 -2.15 10.27
N LEU A 136 5.74 -3.20 10.67
CA LEU A 136 4.85 -3.95 9.77
C LEU A 136 3.70 -3.07 9.23
N ILE A 137 3.10 -2.26 10.08
CA ILE A 137 2.00 -1.35 9.71
C ILE A 137 2.51 -0.29 8.73
N PHE A 138 3.53 0.48 9.09
CA PHE A 138 4.04 1.53 8.21
C PHE A 138 4.69 0.98 6.94
N GLY A 139 5.39 -0.15 7.03
CA GLY A 139 5.97 -0.83 5.88
C GLY A 139 4.91 -1.27 4.88
N SER A 140 3.85 -1.93 5.35
CA SER A 140 2.73 -2.33 4.48
C SER A 140 2.01 -1.13 3.86
N LEU A 141 1.78 -0.06 4.63
CA LEU A 141 1.14 1.17 4.14
C LEU A 141 1.93 1.83 3.01
N ILE A 142 3.24 2.01 3.19
CA ILE A 142 4.11 2.61 2.17
C ILE A 142 4.08 1.77 0.89
N LEU A 143 4.21 0.45 1.02
CA LEU A 143 4.22 -0.41 -0.14
C LEU A 143 2.89 -0.37 -0.90
N ILE A 144 1.77 -0.49 -0.18
CA ILE A 144 0.43 -0.41 -0.77
C ILE A 144 0.25 0.93 -1.47
N SER A 145 0.68 2.04 -0.85
CA SER A 145 0.59 3.37 -1.44
C SER A 145 1.38 3.49 -2.74
N ILE A 146 2.63 3.01 -2.76
CA ILE A 146 3.46 2.97 -3.97
C ILE A 146 2.78 2.13 -5.06
N TYR A 147 2.29 0.96 -4.69
CA TYR A 147 1.66 0.02 -5.61
C TYR A 147 0.41 0.62 -6.25
N TYR A 148 -0.47 1.22 -5.45
CA TYR A 148 -1.66 1.90 -5.93
C TYR A 148 -1.32 3.13 -6.77
N ALA A 149 -0.37 3.98 -6.37
CA ALA A 149 0.03 5.16 -7.15
C ALA A 149 0.49 4.77 -8.57
N LEU A 150 1.25 3.68 -8.68
CA LEU A 150 1.72 3.18 -9.97
C LEU A 150 0.60 2.58 -10.80
N ILE A 151 -0.32 1.84 -10.18
CA ILE A 151 -1.48 1.29 -10.89
C ILE A 151 -2.40 2.41 -11.36
N PHE A 152 -2.72 3.38 -10.51
CA PHE A 152 -3.54 4.53 -10.86
C PHE A 152 -2.98 5.30 -12.06
N LYS A 153 -1.66 5.55 -12.08
CA LYS A 153 -1.01 6.20 -13.21
C LYS A 153 -1.17 5.42 -14.51
N ARG A 154 -1.06 4.09 -14.45
CA ARG A 154 -1.21 3.21 -15.62
C ARG A 154 -2.66 3.08 -16.08
N ASP A 155 -3.60 3.03 -15.14
CA ASP A 155 -5.04 2.94 -15.44
C ASP A 155 -5.57 4.24 -16.04
N LEU A 156 -5.12 5.39 -15.52
CA LEU A 156 -5.44 6.70 -16.09
C LEU A 156 -4.93 6.83 -17.53
N ASP A 157 -3.68 6.42 -17.81
CA ASP A 157 -3.13 6.46 -19.17
C ASP A 157 -3.89 5.53 -20.14
N SER A 158 -4.29 4.35 -19.65
CA SER A 158 -5.09 3.39 -20.42
C SER A 158 -6.50 3.91 -20.71
N ARG A 159 -7.18 4.50 -19.71
CA ARG A 159 -8.51 5.07 -19.87
C ARG A 159 -8.47 6.28 -20.79
N TYR A 160 -7.47 7.15 -20.64
CA TYR A 160 -7.28 8.31 -21.50
C TYR A 160 -7.15 7.91 -22.97
N LYS A 161 -6.31 6.90 -23.27
CA LYS A 161 -6.19 6.35 -24.63
C LYS A 161 -7.50 5.77 -25.15
N SER A 162 -8.25 5.02 -24.33
CA SER A 162 -9.56 4.50 -24.76
C SER A 162 -10.58 5.61 -25.02
N PHE A 163 -10.53 6.71 -24.26
CA PHE A 163 -11.38 7.88 -24.48
C PHE A 163 -11.03 8.56 -25.80
N GLU A 164 -9.74 8.74 -26.09
CA GLU A 164 -9.26 9.32 -27.35
C GLU A 164 -9.65 8.45 -28.56
N GLU A 165 -9.49 7.13 -28.43
CA GLU A 165 -9.85 6.15 -29.47
C GLU A 165 -11.38 6.12 -29.70
N SER A 166 -12.19 6.15 -28.64
CA SER A 166 -13.65 6.24 -28.74
C SER A 166 -14.13 7.54 -29.39
N LYS A 167 -13.44 8.66 -29.13
CA LYS A 167 -13.74 9.95 -29.74
C LYS A 167 -13.43 9.92 -31.24
N ASN A 168 -12.30 9.35 -31.64
CA ASN A 168 -11.91 9.20 -33.04
C ASN A 168 -12.88 8.29 -33.81
N LEU A 169 -13.26 7.15 -33.23
CA LEU A 169 -14.28 6.25 -33.79
C LEU A 169 -15.62 6.97 -33.98
N SER A 170 -16.05 7.77 -33.00
CA SER A 170 -17.29 8.54 -33.11
C SER A 170 -17.25 9.59 -34.24
N GLU A 171 -16.09 10.19 -34.49
CA GLU A 171 -15.92 11.12 -35.61
C GLU A 171 -15.89 10.42 -36.98
N GLU A 172 -15.26 9.24 -37.05
CA GLU A 172 -15.26 8.42 -38.26
C GLU A 172 -16.66 7.92 -38.61
N GLU A 173 -17.42 7.42 -37.63
CA GLU A 173 -18.82 7.04 -37.82
C GLU A 173 -19.67 8.21 -38.29
N ARG A 174 -19.44 9.42 -37.74
CA ARG A 174 -20.16 10.63 -38.18
C ARG A 174 -19.83 10.98 -39.63
N LYS A 175 -18.56 10.90 -40.03
CA LYS A 175 -18.13 11.12 -41.42
C LYS A 175 -18.70 10.07 -42.36
N LEU A 176 -18.75 8.80 -41.93
CA LEU A 176 -19.33 7.71 -42.71
C LEU A 176 -20.83 7.93 -42.93
N LYS A 177 -21.58 8.28 -41.89
CA LYS A 177 -23.01 8.62 -41.99
C LYS A 177 -23.28 9.79 -42.93
N MET A 178 -22.45 10.84 -42.89
CA MET A 178 -22.57 11.97 -43.83
C MET A 178 -22.34 11.53 -45.27
N LYS A 179 -21.28 10.76 -45.54
CA LYS A 179 -21.00 10.24 -46.90
C LYS A 179 -22.11 9.31 -47.41
N LEU A 180 -22.69 8.50 -46.52
CA LEU A 180 -23.78 7.59 -46.87
C LEU A 180 -25.06 8.37 -47.20
N LYS A 181 -25.33 9.45 -46.46
CA LYS A 181 -26.43 10.37 -46.75
C LYS A 181 -26.26 11.07 -48.10
N ASP A 182 -25.08 11.62 -48.37
CA ASP A 182 -24.77 12.27 -49.66
C ASP A 182 -24.87 11.28 -50.83
N PHE A 183 -24.51 10.02 -50.62
CA PHE A 183 -24.62 8.97 -51.64
C PHE A 183 -26.08 8.59 -51.94
N LEU A 184 -26.93 8.56 -50.91
CA LEU A 184 -28.36 8.30 -51.07
C LEU A 184 -29.06 9.45 -51.77
N GLU A 185 -28.80 10.70 -51.37
CA GLU A 185 -29.38 11.90 -52.01
C GLU A 185 -28.93 12.11 -53.47
N LYS A 186 -27.82 11.49 -53.90
CA LYS A 186 -27.34 11.56 -55.29
C LYS A 186 -27.93 10.51 -56.23
N ASN A 187 -28.56 9.47 -55.69
CA ASN A 187 -29.11 8.35 -56.47
C ASN A 187 -30.65 8.34 -56.49
N ASP A 188 -31.29 9.34 -55.89
CA ASP A 188 -32.69 9.75 -56.14
C ASP A 188 -32.73 10.87 -57.19
#